data_AF-A0A819U111-F1
#
_entry.id   AF-A0A819U111-F1
#
_cell.length_a   1.000
_cell.length_b   1.000
_cell.length_c   1.000
_cell.angle_alpha   90.00
_cell.angle_beta   90.00
_cell.angle_gamma   90.00
#
_symmetry.space_group_name_H-M   'P 1'
#
loop_
_entity.id
_entity.type
_entity.pdbx_description
1 polymer ?
#
loop_
_entity_poly.entity_id
_entity_poly.type
_entity_poly.pdbx_seq_one_letter_code
_entity_poly.pdbx_strand_id
1 'polypeptide(L)'
;MCLSKLTSTCTFILLIGVAILVVISIALNAAILSVINKRFDELKPENGQTTSKTTVSSSPTMTSTTRPSIYFNLADSIRIEDLMNHLNELQRIADNAGNTRAIGTRGFTETVNYIHNYLRNNAPTLNVFRESLPIQNFTIKGNPILISTINNTNKTFSYSTNLARSDFTYVNYSAQITLTKFNLIVVPNYGCDEFDWQNVAGRAALVVVGGACTNAEKGELANKYNASALLYYNNGLTTTNLAPVIIRLRQTNKLPALYLSYVAGQELVNAANLNNVSIWLRIERENYTSFIVENICADTKEGNINETIVVGGHSDSVPAGPGINDNG
;
A
#
# COMPACT_ATOMS: atom_id res chain seq x y z
N MET A 1 55.85 -19.21 -28.10
CA MET A 1 56.28 -18.30 -27.02
C MET A 1 55.51 -16.96 -27.09
N CYS A 2 54.17 -16.99 -27.17
CA CYS A 2 53.36 -15.75 -27.30
C CYS A 2 51.97 -15.82 -26.62
N LEU A 3 51.78 -16.69 -25.61
CA LEU A 3 50.49 -16.80 -24.90
C LEU A 3 50.56 -16.51 -23.38
N SER A 4 51.75 -16.28 -22.81
CA SER A 4 51.90 -16.03 -21.36
C SER A 4 51.94 -14.56 -20.96
N LYS A 5 51.88 -13.62 -21.91
CA LYS A 5 51.93 -12.16 -21.62
C LYS A 5 50.58 -11.45 -21.56
N LEU A 6 49.46 -12.07 -21.99
CA LEU A 6 48.15 -11.41 -21.98
C LEU A 6 47.36 -11.57 -20.66
N THR A 7 47.68 -12.55 -19.82
CA THR A 7 46.93 -12.80 -18.57
C THR A 7 47.36 -11.88 -17.42
N SER A 8 48.60 -11.38 -17.42
CA SER A 8 49.09 -10.46 -16.38
C SER A 8 48.46 -9.07 -16.49
N THR A 9 48.34 -8.53 -17.72
CA THR A 9 47.88 -7.16 -17.96
C THR A 9 46.39 -6.97 -17.69
N CYS A 10 45.54 -7.96 -18.02
CA CYS A 10 44.10 -7.90 -17.71
C CYS A 10 43.81 -7.96 -16.21
N THR A 11 44.59 -8.75 -15.46
CA THR A 11 44.42 -8.88 -14.00
C THR A 11 44.83 -7.58 -13.29
N PHE A 12 45.86 -6.90 -13.79
CA PHE A 12 46.32 -5.61 -13.26
C PHE A 12 45.31 -4.47 -13.50
N ILE A 13 44.66 -4.45 -14.68
CA ILE A 13 43.62 -3.45 -15.00
C ILE A 13 42.36 -3.66 -14.14
N LEU A 14 41.98 -4.92 -13.87
CA LEU A 14 40.84 -5.23 -13.01
C LEU A 14 41.07 -4.79 -11.56
N LEU A 15 42.27 -5.02 -11.02
CA LEU A 15 42.66 -4.61 -9.66
C LEU A 15 42.68 -3.09 -9.48
N ILE A 16 43.16 -2.35 -10.49
CA ILE A 16 43.15 -0.88 -10.49
C ILE A 16 41.70 -0.36 -10.56
N GLY A 17 40.84 -0.96 -11.38
CA GLY A 17 39.42 -0.58 -11.48
C GLY A 17 38.66 -0.77 -10.17
N VAL A 18 38.89 -1.89 -9.47
CA VAL A 18 38.28 -2.17 -8.15
C VAL A 18 38.81 -1.21 -7.09
N ALA A 19 40.11 -0.89 -7.08
CA ALA A 19 40.68 0.08 -6.15
C ALA A 19 40.10 1.49 -6.35
N ILE A 20 39.91 1.93 -7.60
CA ILE A 20 39.30 3.23 -7.92
C ILE A 20 37.85 3.30 -7.45
N LEU A 21 37.06 2.23 -7.65
CA LEU A 21 35.67 2.15 -7.17
C LEU A 21 35.56 2.20 -5.64
N VAL A 22 36.49 1.55 -4.93
CA VAL A 22 36.54 1.61 -3.45
C VAL A 22 36.89 3.01 -2.96
N VAL A 23 37.87 3.69 -3.58
CA VAL A 23 38.25 5.06 -3.22
C VAL A 23 37.12 6.06 -3.48
N ILE A 24 36.40 5.92 -4.61
CA ILE A 24 35.23 6.75 -4.92
C ILE A 24 34.10 6.52 -3.90
N SER A 25 33.86 5.27 -3.50
CA SER A 25 32.83 4.93 -2.51
C SER A 25 33.16 5.47 -1.10
N ILE A 26 34.44 5.43 -0.70
CA ILE A 26 34.90 6.03 0.56
C ILE A 26 34.77 7.56 0.53
N ALA A 27 35.12 8.20 -0.60
CA ALA A 27 34.99 9.64 -0.76
C ALA A 27 33.52 10.11 -0.76
N LEU A 28 32.61 9.38 -1.40
CA LEU A 28 31.17 9.68 -1.33
C LEU A 28 30.61 9.54 0.08
N ASN A 29 30.99 8.49 0.81
CA ASN A 29 30.53 8.29 2.19
C ASN A 29 31.05 9.38 3.13
N ALA A 30 32.29 9.84 2.96
CA ALA A 30 32.83 10.96 3.74
C ALA A 30 32.12 12.29 3.44
N ALA A 31 31.78 12.54 2.18
CA ALA A 31 31.03 13.74 1.78
C ALA A 31 29.59 13.75 2.35
N ILE A 32 28.91 12.59 2.34
CA ILE A 32 27.57 12.43 2.93
C ILE A 32 27.61 12.67 4.44
N LEU A 33 28.62 12.13 5.14
CA LEU A 33 28.75 12.31 6.58
C LEU A 33 29.04 13.77 6.97
N SER A 34 29.81 14.50 6.15
CA SER A 34 30.05 15.94 6.32
C SER A 34 28.78 16.78 6.16
N VAL A 35 27.94 16.46 5.17
CA VAL A 35 26.65 17.13 4.94
C VAL A 35 25.66 16.86 6.09
N ILE A 36 25.65 15.64 6.62
CA ILE A 36 24.79 15.26 7.76
C ILE A 36 25.23 15.99 9.03
N ASN A 37 26.52 16.05 9.33
CA ASN A 37 27.02 16.79 10.51
C ASN A 37 26.70 18.29 10.43
N LYS A 38 26.82 18.90 9.24
CA LYS A 38 26.50 20.32 9.06
C LYS A 38 25.02 20.61 9.33
N ARG A 39 24.10 19.73 8.89
CA ARG A 39 22.67 19.86 9.19
C ARG A 39 22.33 19.60 10.66
N PHE A 40 23.12 18.80 11.38
CA PHE A 40 22.92 18.54 12.80
C PHE A 40 23.34 19.73 13.67
N ASP A 41 24.37 20.49 13.27
CA ASP A 41 24.78 21.70 13.98
C ASP A 41 23.81 22.87 13.76
N GLU A 42 23.09 22.92 12.62
CA GLU A 42 22.02 23.89 12.35
C GLU A 42 20.73 23.62 13.17
N LEU A 43 20.61 22.46 13.83
CA LEU A 43 19.44 22.05 14.62
C LEU A 43 19.61 22.22 16.13
N LYS A 44 20.75 22.76 16.61
CA LYS A 44 20.93 23.08 18.03
C LYS A 44 20.18 24.38 18.37
N PRO A 45 19.28 24.39 19.37
CA PRO A 45 18.61 25.61 19.81
C PRO A 45 19.61 26.56 20.46
N GLU A 46 19.69 27.80 19.96
CA GLU A 46 20.47 28.88 20.58
C GLU A 46 19.86 29.25 21.94
N ASN A 47 20.57 28.91 23.01
CA ASN A 47 20.33 29.48 24.33
C ASN A 47 21.00 30.85 24.43
N GLY A 48 20.17 31.89 24.50
CA GLY A 48 20.49 33.14 25.16
C GLY A 48 20.72 34.34 24.24
N GLN A 49 19.84 35.35 24.33
CA GLN A 49 20.26 36.71 24.68
C GLN A 49 19.06 37.63 25.01
N THR A 50 19.13 38.17 26.22
CA THR A 50 19.00 39.58 26.59
C THR A 50 17.71 40.37 26.30
N THR A 51 17.13 40.77 27.42
CA THR A 51 16.12 41.81 27.66
C THR A 51 16.32 43.10 26.85
N SER A 52 15.25 43.56 26.18
CA SER A 52 15.07 44.97 25.86
C SER A 52 13.66 45.42 26.29
N LYS A 53 13.65 46.46 27.14
CA LYS A 53 12.46 47.11 27.71
C LYS A 53 11.76 47.93 26.62
N THR A 54 10.47 47.66 26.40
CA THR A 54 9.57 48.61 25.75
C THR A 54 8.37 48.86 26.64
N THR A 55 8.15 50.15 26.91
CA THR A 55 7.20 50.73 27.85
C THR A 55 5.75 50.54 27.39
N VAL A 56 4.89 50.12 28.32
CA VAL A 56 3.46 49.85 28.16
C VAL A 56 2.64 51.16 28.24
N SER A 57 1.68 51.32 27.31
CA SER A 57 0.57 52.28 27.42
C SER A 57 -0.70 51.56 27.91
N SER A 58 -1.55 52.30 28.60
CA SER A 58 -2.54 51.89 29.61
C SER A 58 -3.87 51.28 29.14
N SER A 59 -4.34 50.28 29.92
CA SER A 59 -5.74 49.80 30.21
C SER A 59 -6.65 49.32 29.06
N PRO A 60 -7.58 48.35 29.28
CA PRO A 60 -8.24 48.02 30.55
C PRO A 60 -8.07 46.57 31.02
N THR A 61 -8.35 46.37 32.31
CA THR A 61 -8.46 45.10 33.02
C THR A 61 -9.47 44.18 32.32
N MET A 62 -8.99 43.30 31.45
CA MET A 62 -9.72 42.08 31.15
C MET A 62 -9.59 41.17 32.36
N THR A 63 -10.71 40.89 33.00
CA THR A 63 -10.85 39.74 33.89
C THR A 63 -10.28 38.53 33.17
N SER A 64 -9.11 38.08 33.64
CA SER A 64 -8.56 36.78 33.36
C SER A 64 -9.60 35.75 33.81
N THR A 65 -10.48 35.36 32.90
CA THR A 65 -11.04 34.02 32.94
C THR A 65 -9.84 33.12 32.70
N THR A 66 -9.18 32.74 33.80
CA THR A 66 -8.28 31.59 33.80
C THR A 66 -9.10 30.43 33.27
N ARG A 67 -9.01 30.18 31.96
CA ARG A 67 -9.38 28.90 31.37
C ARG A 67 -8.60 27.88 32.20
N PRO A 68 -9.26 26.98 32.93
CA PRO A 68 -8.57 26.00 33.73
C PRO A 68 -7.53 25.34 32.83
N SER A 69 -6.25 25.46 33.18
CA SER A 69 -5.15 24.82 32.49
C SER A 69 -5.20 23.33 32.78
N ILE A 70 -6.28 22.68 32.34
CA ILE A 70 -6.38 21.24 32.27
C ILE A 70 -5.90 20.87 30.86
N TYR A 71 -4.65 21.23 30.54
CA TYR A 71 -3.92 20.44 29.57
C TYR A 71 -3.48 19.21 30.34
N PHE A 72 -4.39 18.24 30.49
CA PHE A 72 -3.95 16.85 30.58
C PHE A 72 -3.11 16.66 29.34
N ASN A 73 -1.81 16.48 29.51
CA ASN A 73 -1.00 16.04 28.41
C ASN A 73 -1.48 14.64 28.07
N LEU A 74 -2.18 14.51 26.94
CA LEU A 74 -2.70 13.24 26.46
C LEU A 74 -1.59 12.18 26.39
N ALA A 75 -0.36 12.58 26.05
CA ALA A 75 0.79 11.68 26.03
C ALA A 75 1.11 11.13 27.44
N ASP A 76 1.00 11.95 28.49
CA ASP A 76 1.28 11.53 29.87
C ASP A 76 0.17 10.60 30.42
N SER A 77 -1.00 10.58 29.78
CA SER A 77 -2.09 9.65 30.12
C SER A 77 -1.92 8.24 29.52
N ILE A 78 -0.97 8.06 28.58
CA ILE A 78 -0.72 6.76 27.96
C ILE A 78 0.28 5.99 28.82
N ARG A 79 -0.18 4.89 29.43
CA ARG A 79 0.64 4.09 30.35
C ARG A 79 1.03 2.77 29.68
N ILE A 80 2.31 2.44 29.71
CA ILE A 80 2.84 1.19 29.12
C ILE A 80 2.14 -0.04 29.71
N GLU A 81 1.86 -0.03 31.01
CA GLU A 81 1.15 -1.14 31.66
C GLU A 81 -0.25 -1.38 31.08
N ASP A 82 -0.99 -0.32 30.75
CA ASP A 82 -2.33 -0.43 30.17
C ASP A 82 -2.25 -1.01 28.75
N LEU A 83 -1.28 -0.54 27.95
CA LEU A 83 -0.99 -1.12 26.63
C LEU A 83 -0.63 -2.60 26.74
N MET A 84 0.30 -2.95 27.63
CA MET A 84 0.74 -4.34 27.81
C MET A 84 -0.40 -5.25 28.30
N ASN A 85 -1.31 -4.75 29.14
CA ASN A 85 -2.49 -5.51 29.56
C ASN A 85 -3.38 -5.88 28.37
N HIS A 86 -3.62 -4.93 27.46
CA HIS A 86 -4.39 -5.20 26.24
C HIS A 86 -3.67 -6.17 25.31
N LEU A 87 -2.36 -5.98 25.07
CA LEU A 87 -1.58 -6.87 24.21
C LEU A 87 -1.53 -8.32 24.75
N ASN A 88 -1.39 -8.48 26.07
CA ASN A 88 -1.44 -9.80 26.71
C ASN A 88 -2.81 -10.47 26.55
N GLU A 89 -3.90 -9.71 26.66
CA GLU A 89 -5.24 -10.26 26.46
C GLU A 89 -5.50 -10.65 25.00
N LEU A 90 -5.03 -9.85 24.04
CA LEU A 90 -5.10 -10.22 22.63
C LEU A 90 -4.24 -11.45 22.31
N GLN A 91 -3.05 -11.57 22.90
CA GLN A 91 -2.24 -12.78 22.79
C GLN A 91 -2.96 -13.99 23.38
N ARG A 92 -3.56 -13.85 24.57
CA ARG A 92 -4.36 -14.91 25.19
C ARG A 92 -5.53 -15.34 24.31
N ILE A 93 -6.23 -14.40 23.67
CA ILE A 93 -7.31 -14.70 22.71
C ILE A 93 -6.74 -15.49 21.53
N ALA A 94 -5.62 -15.04 20.94
CA ALA A 94 -5.00 -15.72 19.82
C ALA A 94 -4.59 -17.16 20.19
N ASP A 95 -3.89 -17.35 21.31
CA ASP A 95 -3.41 -18.65 21.79
C ASP A 95 -4.55 -19.67 21.95
N ASN A 96 -5.68 -19.21 22.52
CA ASN A 96 -6.86 -20.05 22.72
C ASN A 96 -7.67 -20.33 21.44
N ALA A 97 -7.33 -19.65 20.33
CA ALA A 97 -8.01 -19.73 19.04
C ALA A 97 -7.13 -20.29 17.91
N GLY A 98 -6.07 -21.04 18.26
CA GLY A 98 -5.17 -21.65 17.27
C GLY A 98 -4.03 -20.71 16.87
N ASN A 99 -3.61 -19.82 17.77
CA ASN A 99 -2.55 -18.83 17.59
C ASN A 99 -2.82 -17.82 16.47
N THR A 100 -4.08 -17.39 16.32
CA THR A 100 -4.48 -16.39 15.33
C THR A 100 -5.74 -15.64 15.75
N ARG A 101 -5.86 -14.39 15.28
CA ARG A 101 -7.04 -13.54 15.35
C ARG A 101 -7.53 -13.20 13.94
N ALA A 102 -7.20 -14.04 12.95
CA ALA A 102 -7.57 -13.82 11.57
C ALA A 102 -9.08 -13.81 11.37
N ILE A 103 -9.54 -13.00 10.43
CA ILE A 103 -10.94 -12.90 10.07
C ILE A 103 -11.54 -14.29 9.79
N GLY A 104 -12.76 -14.53 10.29
CA GLY A 104 -13.45 -15.82 10.16
C GLY A 104 -13.02 -16.88 11.18
N THR A 105 -12.06 -16.58 12.06
CA THR A 105 -11.65 -17.46 13.17
C THR A 105 -12.36 -17.09 14.46
N ARG A 106 -12.36 -18.02 15.42
CA ARG A 106 -12.80 -17.76 16.80
C ARG A 106 -12.03 -16.59 17.44
N GLY A 107 -10.73 -16.45 17.16
CA GLY A 107 -9.88 -15.41 17.75
C GLY A 107 -10.28 -14.01 17.31
N PHE A 108 -10.72 -13.85 16.07
CA PHE A 108 -11.27 -12.58 15.59
C PHE A 108 -12.56 -12.22 16.34
N THR A 109 -13.51 -13.15 16.43
CA THR A 109 -14.78 -12.94 17.14
C THR A 109 -14.55 -12.56 18.63
N GLU A 110 -13.64 -13.26 19.31
CA GLU A 110 -13.30 -12.95 20.70
C GLU A 110 -12.61 -11.59 20.84
N THR A 111 -11.75 -11.21 19.89
CA THR A 111 -11.10 -9.89 19.86
C THR A 111 -12.13 -8.76 19.74
N VAL A 112 -13.05 -8.86 18.78
CA VAL A 112 -14.10 -7.86 18.57
C VAL A 112 -14.98 -7.73 19.82
N ASN A 113 -15.34 -8.86 20.43
CA ASN A 113 -16.10 -8.88 21.67
C ASN A 113 -15.35 -8.20 22.82
N TYR A 114 -14.05 -8.48 22.98
CA TYR A 114 -13.21 -7.88 24.01
C TYR A 114 -13.17 -6.36 23.87
N ILE A 115 -12.80 -5.85 22.68
CA ILE A 115 -12.68 -4.40 22.43
C ILE A 115 -14.02 -3.70 22.65
N HIS A 116 -15.10 -4.23 22.06
CA HIS A 116 -16.43 -3.67 22.19
C HIS A 116 -16.88 -3.56 23.66
N ASN A 117 -16.71 -4.65 24.42
CA ASN A 117 -17.16 -4.70 25.81
C ASN A 117 -16.27 -3.84 26.71
N TYR A 118 -14.96 -3.80 26.47
CA TYR A 118 -14.05 -2.94 27.20
C TYR A 118 -14.43 -1.46 27.04
N LEU A 119 -14.63 -0.99 25.80
CA LEU A 119 -15.03 0.39 25.53
C LEU A 119 -16.41 0.70 26.12
N ARG A 120 -17.38 -0.21 25.97
CA ARG A 120 -18.74 -0.04 26.51
C ARG A 120 -18.79 0.14 28.02
N ASN A 121 -17.88 -0.52 28.74
CA ASN A 121 -17.83 -0.52 30.20
C ASN A 121 -16.94 0.58 30.78
N ASN A 122 -15.87 0.95 30.07
CA ASN A 122 -14.84 1.86 30.60
C ASN A 122 -14.82 3.25 29.95
N ALA A 123 -15.51 3.44 28.82
CA ALA A 123 -15.59 4.73 28.12
C ALA A 123 -17.05 5.23 27.99
N PRO A 124 -17.73 5.57 29.11
CA PRO A 124 -19.14 5.95 29.10
C PRO A 124 -19.44 7.26 28.34
N THR A 125 -18.42 8.05 28.04
CA THR A 125 -18.51 9.28 27.24
C THR A 125 -18.57 9.01 25.73
N LEU A 126 -18.26 7.78 25.28
CA LEU A 126 -18.30 7.39 23.87
C LEU A 126 -19.64 6.71 23.53
N ASN A 127 -20.05 6.86 22.28
CA ASN A 127 -21.09 6.06 21.64
C ASN A 127 -20.43 4.88 20.92
N VAL A 128 -20.43 3.70 21.56
CA VAL A 128 -19.78 2.50 21.03
C VAL A 128 -20.81 1.61 20.34
N PHE A 129 -20.55 1.25 19.09
CA PHE A 129 -21.41 0.40 18.27
C PHE A 129 -20.59 -0.52 17.35
N ARG A 130 -21.25 -1.55 16.81
CA ARG A 130 -20.67 -2.44 15.81
C ARG A 130 -21.22 -2.11 14.44
N GLU A 131 -20.33 -2.06 13.45
CA GLU A 131 -20.70 -1.93 12.05
C GLU A 131 -20.36 -3.24 11.33
N SER A 132 -21.37 -3.87 10.74
CA SER A 132 -21.22 -5.15 10.03
C SER A 132 -21.00 -4.93 8.54
N LEU A 133 -19.92 -5.50 8.02
CA LEU A 133 -19.56 -5.44 6.61
C LEU A 133 -19.51 -6.85 6.00
N PRO A 134 -20.30 -7.15 4.96
CA PRO A 134 -20.15 -8.39 4.23
C PRO A 134 -18.88 -8.35 3.39
N ILE A 135 -18.03 -9.36 3.54
CA ILE A 135 -16.80 -9.53 2.76
C ILE A 135 -17.01 -10.64 1.73
N GLN A 136 -16.76 -10.30 0.47
CA GLN A 136 -16.73 -11.30 -0.59
C GLN A 136 -15.56 -12.27 -0.36
N ASN A 137 -15.90 -13.55 -0.25
CA ASN A 137 -14.91 -14.61 -0.11
C ASN A 137 -14.79 -15.37 -1.45
N PHE A 138 -13.58 -15.47 -1.97
CA PHE A 138 -13.30 -16.22 -3.19
C PHE A 138 -11.81 -16.55 -3.25
N THR A 139 -11.47 -17.53 -4.08
CA THR A 139 -10.09 -17.81 -4.48
C THR A 139 -9.96 -17.79 -5.99
N ILE A 140 -8.75 -17.48 -6.48
CA ILE A 140 -8.43 -17.66 -7.90
C ILE A 140 -8.27 -19.15 -8.15
N LYS A 141 -8.97 -19.65 -9.17
CA LYS A 141 -8.95 -21.06 -9.55
C LYS A 141 -8.16 -21.24 -10.83
N GLY A 142 -7.25 -22.20 -10.84
CA GLY A 142 -6.40 -22.47 -12.00
C GLY A 142 -5.46 -21.31 -12.36
N ASN A 143 -4.76 -21.47 -13.49
CA ASN A 143 -3.84 -20.45 -13.98
C ASN A 143 -4.59 -19.47 -14.90
N PRO A 144 -4.46 -18.14 -14.69
CA PRO A 144 -4.99 -17.15 -15.62
C PRO A 144 -4.27 -17.26 -16.98
N ILE A 145 -4.95 -16.81 -18.05
CA ILE A 145 -4.36 -16.72 -19.39
C ILE A 145 -4.35 -15.26 -19.83
N LEU A 146 -3.20 -14.83 -20.33
CA LEU A 146 -3.03 -13.60 -21.09
C LEU A 146 -2.33 -13.92 -22.41
N ILE A 147 -2.98 -13.59 -23.52
CA ILE A 147 -2.42 -13.72 -24.87
C ILE A 147 -2.54 -12.37 -25.54
N SER A 148 -1.50 -11.88 -26.22
CA SER A 148 -1.63 -10.74 -27.14
C SER A 148 -1.68 -11.23 -28.58
N THR A 149 -2.50 -10.60 -29.41
CA THR A 149 -2.39 -10.65 -30.86
C THR A 149 -1.79 -9.33 -31.33
N ILE A 150 -0.53 -9.35 -31.80
CA ILE A 150 0.19 -8.19 -32.34
C ILE A 150 0.59 -8.52 -33.78
N ASN A 151 0.26 -7.67 -34.77
CA ASN A 151 0.54 -7.96 -36.19
C ASN A 151 0.06 -9.38 -36.62
N ASN A 152 -1.15 -9.79 -36.22
CA ASN A 152 -1.68 -11.14 -36.44
C ASN A 152 -0.84 -12.31 -35.87
N THR A 153 0.14 -12.02 -35.03
CA THR A 153 0.94 -13.02 -34.33
C THR A 153 0.48 -13.11 -32.88
N ASN A 154 0.16 -14.32 -32.43
CA ASN A 154 -0.24 -14.57 -31.06
C ASN A 154 1.00 -14.85 -30.20
N LYS A 155 1.07 -14.20 -29.04
CA LYS A 155 2.05 -14.47 -27.99
C LYS A 155 1.32 -14.73 -26.68
N THR A 156 1.63 -15.87 -26.05
CA THR A 156 1.17 -16.20 -24.71
C THR A 156 2.17 -15.68 -23.70
N PHE A 157 1.71 -14.92 -22.71
CA PHE A 157 2.54 -14.48 -21.59
C PHE A 157 2.65 -15.60 -20.56
N SER A 158 3.80 -15.68 -19.90
CA SER A 158 4.07 -16.70 -18.89
C SER A 158 3.43 -16.33 -17.55
N TYR A 159 2.76 -17.32 -16.94
CA TYR A 159 2.28 -17.24 -15.56
C TYR A 159 3.07 -18.19 -14.67
N SER A 160 3.52 -17.69 -13.53
CA SER A 160 4.17 -18.45 -12.46
C SER A 160 3.78 -17.91 -11.11
N THR A 161 3.66 -18.79 -10.12
CA THR A 161 3.54 -18.41 -8.71
C THR A 161 4.84 -17.80 -8.16
N ASN A 162 5.98 -18.05 -8.82
CA ASN A 162 7.22 -17.30 -8.57
C ASN A 162 7.21 -16.02 -9.40
N LEU A 163 6.81 -14.91 -8.78
CA LEU A 163 6.64 -13.62 -9.44
C LEU A 163 7.94 -13.11 -10.11
N ALA A 164 9.13 -13.50 -9.62
CA ALA A 164 10.39 -13.11 -10.24
C ALA A 164 10.61 -13.70 -11.64
N ARG A 165 9.82 -14.70 -12.04
CA ARG A 165 9.88 -15.38 -13.35
C ARG A 165 8.56 -15.30 -14.12
N SER A 166 7.59 -14.54 -13.64
CA SER A 166 6.27 -14.42 -14.24
C SER A 166 6.16 -13.14 -15.05
N ASP A 167 5.51 -13.19 -16.21
CA ASP A 167 5.18 -11.98 -16.96
C ASP A 167 4.02 -11.23 -16.33
N PHE A 168 3.13 -11.93 -15.63
CA PHE A 168 1.98 -11.33 -14.97
C PHE A 168 1.48 -12.15 -13.77
N THR A 169 0.59 -11.57 -12.97
CA THR A 169 -0.15 -12.24 -11.90
C THR A 169 -1.58 -11.74 -11.82
N TYR A 170 -2.41 -12.41 -11.04
CA TYR A 170 -3.78 -11.98 -10.77
C TYR A 170 -3.81 -10.73 -9.88
N VAL A 171 -4.90 -9.98 -9.99
CA VAL A 171 -5.23 -8.91 -9.06
C VAL A 171 -6.35 -9.39 -8.12
N ASN A 172 -6.19 -9.21 -6.82
CA ASN A 172 -7.24 -9.55 -5.87
C ASN A 172 -8.48 -8.69 -6.13
N TYR A 173 -9.66 -9.30 -6.02
CA TYR A 173 -10.97 -8.75 -6.42
C TYR A 173 -11.12 -8.54 -7.93
N SER A 174 -10.31 -9.21 -8.75
CA SER A 174 -10.58 -9.35 -10.18
C SER A 174 -11.88 -10.12 -10.42
N ALA A 175 -12.69 -9.66 -11.38
CA ALA A 175 -13.83 -10.44 -11.85
C ALA A 175 -13.38 -11.68 -12.63
N GLN A 176 -14.25 -12.68 -12.67
CA GLN A 176 -14.08 -13.85 -13.54
C GLN A 176 -14.38 -13.46 -14.99
N ILE A 177 -13.67 -14.09 -15.92
CA ILE A 177 -13.96 -13.98 -17.34
C ILE A 177 -13.53 -15.26 -18.07
N THR A 178 -14.37 -15.74 -18.99
CA THR A 178 -13.97 -16.77 -19.95
C THR A 178 -12.98 -16.19 -20.96
N LEU A 179 -12.29 -17.02 -21.73
CA LEU A 179 -11.30 -16.52 -22.70
C LEU A 179 -11.94 -15.54 -23.70
N THR A 180 -11.71 -14.24 -23.50
CA THR A 180 -12.39 -13.16 -24.22
C THR A 180 -11.38 -12.18 -24.79
N LYS A 181 -11.63 -11.73 -26.02
CA LYS A 181 -10.77 -10.78 -26.75
C LYS A 181 -11.18 -9.34 -26.48
N PHE A 182 -10.20 -8.45 -26.27
CA PHE A 182 -10.38 -7.02 -26.13
C PHE A 182 -9.36 -6.25 -26.98
N ASN A 183 -9.79 -5.13 -27.56
CA ASN A 183 -8.85 -4.13 -28.05
C ASN A 183 -8.16 -3.48 -26.84
N LEU A 184 -6.85 -3.24 -26.94
CA LEU A 184 -6.08 -2.65 -25.86
C LEU A 184 -5.92 -1.14 -26.07
N ILE A 185 -5.99 -0.37 -24.98
CA ILE A 185 -5.69 1.06 -24.97
C ILE A 185 -4.78 1.39 -23.80
N VAL A 186 -3.76 2.23 -24.05
CA VAL A 186 -2.90 2.76 -22.98
C VAL A 186 -3.60 3.93 -22.32
N VAL A 187 -3.71 3.88 -21.00
CA VAL A 187 -4.17 5.00 -20.18
C VAL A 187 -2.99 5.94 -19.93
N PRO A 188 -3.06 7.23 -20.32
CA PRO A 188 -1.98 8.19 -20.15
C PRO A 188 -1.82 8.63 -18.69
N ASN A 189 -0.76 9.37 -18.40
CA ASN A 189 -0.54 10.14 -17.15
C ASN A 189 -0.79 9.38 -15.83
N TYR A 190 -0.43 8.09 -15.78
CA TYR A 190 -0.71 7.19 -14.65
C TYR A 190 -2.21 6.92 -14.39
N GLY A 191 -3.15 7.54 -15.10
CA GLY A 191 -4.59 7.30 -14.94
C GLY A 191 -5.17 7.80 -13.63
N CYS A 192 -4.60 8.87 -13.06
CA CYS A 192 -5.09 9.46 -11.81
C CYS A 192 -6.08 10.60 -12.03
N ASP A 193 -6.21 11.11 -13.25
CA ASP A 193 -7.22 12.08 -13.62
C ASP A 193 -8.35 11.40 -14.40
N GLU A 194 -9.59 11.85 -14.19
CA GLU A 194 -10.76 11.38 -14.93
C GLU A 194 -10.60 11.51 -16.45
N PHE A 195 -9.93 12.56 -16.91
CA PHE A 195 -9.68 12.82 -18.32
C PHE A 195 -8.83 11.72 -19.00
N ASP A 196 -7.96 11.04 -18.25
CA ASP A 196 -7.12 9.96 -18.77
C ASP A 196 -7.95 8.76 -19.27
N TRP A 197 -9.22 8.64 -18.84
CA TRP A 197 -10.06 7.47 -19.07
C TRP A 197 -11.14 7.65 -20.16
N GLN A 198 -11.25 8.82 -20.79
CA GLN A 198 -12.33 9.17 -21.73
C GLN A 198 -12.51 8.18 -22.91
N ASN A 199 -11.46 7.47 -23.32
CA ASN A 199 -11.45 6.62 -24.52
C ASN A 199 -11.43 5.10 -24.25
N VAL A 200 -11.63 4.68 -22.99
CA VAL A 200 -11.46 3.27 -22.58
C VAL A 200 -12.70 2.40 -22.76
N ALA A 201 -13.87 3.00 -23.00
CA ALA A 201 -15.14 2.30 -23.04
C ALA A 201 -15.10 1.10 -24.02
N GLY A 202 -15.44 -0.10 -23.52
CA GLY A 202 -15.45 -1.33 -24.30
C GLY A 202 -14.07 -1.95 -24.58
N ARG A 203 -12.98 -1.37 -24.05
CA ARG A 203 -11.59 -1.78 -24.30
C ARG A 203 -10.93 -2.30 -23.03
N ALA A 204 -9.85 -3.05 -23.19
CA ALA A 204 -8.93 -3.34 -22.10
C ALA A 204 -8.04 -2.12 -21.86
N ALA A 205 -8.06 -1.57 -20.65
CA ALA A 205 -7.20 -0.47 -20.25
C ALA A 205 -5.85 -1.02 -19.76
N LEU A 206 -4.73 -0.51 -20.28
CA LEU A 206 -3.38 -0.76 -19.79
C LEU A 206 -2.86 0.49 -19.09
N VAL A 207 -2.61 0.41 -17.78
CA VAL A 207 -2.22 1.55 -16.95
C VAL A 207 -0.96 1.25 -16.15
N VAL A 208 -0.03 2.20 -16.11
CA VAL A 208 1.20 2.09 -15.33
C VAL A 208 0.93 2.31 -13.84
N VAL A 209 1.66 1.63 -12.97
CA VAL A 209 1.61 1.86 -11.51
C VAL A 209 2.37 3.11 -11.06
N GLY A 210 2.01 3.65 -9.90
CA GLY A 210 2.50 4.92 -9.38
C GLY A 210 1.54 6.08 -9.66
N GLY A 211 2.02 7.33 -9.56
CA GLY A 211 1.18 8.52 -9.68
C GLY A 211 0.59 8.97 -8.33
N ALA A 212 -0.29 9.99 -8.37
CA ALA A 212 -0.86 10.62 -7.19
C ALA A 212 -2.06 9.87 -6.57
N CYS A 213 -2.45 8.75 -7.16
CA CYS A 213 -3.60 7.93 -6.77
C CYS A 213 -3.20 6.47 -6.59
N THR A 214 -3.98 5.75 -5.79
CA THR A 214 -3.85 4.32 -5.54
C THR A 214 -4.28 3.48 -6.74
N ASN A 215 -3.80 2.24 -6.82
CA ASN A 215 -4.29 1.30 -7.85
C ASN A 215 -5.78 0.98 -7.69
N ALA A 216 -6.33 1.03 -6.47
CA ALA A 216 -7.76 0.83 -6.25
C ALA A 216 -8.59 1.94 -6.91
N GLU A 217 -8.16 3.21 -6.78
CA GLU A 217 -8.81 4.36 -7.43
C GLU A 217 -8.74 4.28 -8.96
N LYS A 218 -7.60 3.84 -9.52
CA LYS A 218 -7.49 3.56 -10.97
C LYS A 218 -8.53 2.53 -11.41
N GLY A 219 -8.75 1.49 -10.61
CA GLY A 219 -9.80 0.50 -10.86
C GLY A 219 -11.20 1.09 -10.82
N GLU A 220 -11.48 2.02 -9.91
CA GLU A 220 -12.77 2.74 -9.86
C GLU A 220 -12.99 3.60 -11.09
N LEU A 221 -11.97 4.33 -11.54
CA LEU A 221 -12.02 5.11 -12.77
C LEU A 221 -12.24 4.20 -14.00
N ALA A 222 -11.52 3.08 -14.08
CA ALA A 222 -11.73 2.10 -15.14
C ALA A 222 -13.18 1.57 -15.18
N ASN A 223 -13.79 1.28 -14.02
CA ASN A 223 -15.20 0.89 -13.93
C ASN A 223 -16.12 2.05 -14.35
N LYS A 224 -15.89 3.26 -13.84
CA LYS A 224 -16.69 4.48 -14.12
C LYS A 224 -16.73 4.79 -15.62
N TYR A 225 -15.61 4.61 -16.32
CA TYR A 225 -15.48 4.86 -17.76
C TYR A 225 -15.72 3.62 -18.63
N ASN A 226 -16.33 2.56 -18.06
CA ASN A 226 -16.76 1.36 -18.78
C ASN A 226 -15.64 0.62 -19.54
N ALA A 227 -14.43 0.57 -18.98
CA ALA A 227 -13.41 -0.37 -19.46
C ALA A 227 -13.96 -1.81 -19.37
N SER A 228 -13.49 -2.71 -20.22
CA SER A 228 -13.93 -4.12 -20.23
C SER A 228 -12.94 -5.07 -19.56
N ALA A 229 -11.69 -4.63 -19.40
CA ALA A 229 -10.66 -5.32 -18.62
C ALA A 229 -9.63 -4.28 -18.16
N LEU A 230 -8.83 -4.63 -17.14
CA LEU A 230 -7.82 -3.74 -16.60
C LEU A 230 -6.48 -4.44 -16.40
N LEU A 231 -5.46 -3.97 -17.09
CA LEU A 231 -4.09 -4.43 -16.94
C LEU A 231 -3.28 -3.33 -16.25
N TYR A 232 -2.70 -3.65 -15.11
CA TYR A 232 -1.64 -2.84 -14.51
C TYR A 232 -0.30 -3.30 -15.06
N TYR A 233 0.67 -2.40 -15.19
CA TYR A 233 2.05 -2.81 -15.40
C TYR A 233 3.03 -2.04 -14.54
N ASN A 234 4.10 -2.73 -14.14
CA ASN A 234 5.13 -2.14 -13.30
C ASN A 234 5.89 -1.03 -14.04
N ASN A 235 6.43 -0.05 -13.33
CA ASN A 235 7.04 1.14 -13.94
C ASN A 235 8.54 1.01 -14.23
N GLY A 236 9.19 -0.05 -13.74
CA GLY A 236 10.61 -0.31 -14.01
C GLY A 236 11.59 0.74 -13.44
N LEU A 237 11.13 1.66 -12.58
CA LEU A 237 11.97 2.75 -12.05
C LEU A 237 13.05 2.25 -11.08
N THR A 238 12.85 1.08 -10.48
CA THR A 238 13.81 0.41 -9.60
C THR A 238 13.90 -1.06 -9.96
N THR A 239 14.97 -1.74 -9.53
CA THR A 239 15.15 -3.18 -9.76
C THR A 239 14.07 -4.03 -9.06
N THR A 240 13.48 -3.52 -7.98
CA THR A 240 12.33 -4.14 -7.30
C THR A 240 11.02 -3.97 -8.08
N ASN A 241 10.98 -3.05 -9.04
CA ASN A 241 9.79 -2.69 -9.82
C ASN A 241 9.81 -3.28 -11.23
N LEU A 242 10.42 -4.45 -11.39
CA LEU A 242 10.47 -5.17 -12.67
C LEU A 242 9.44 -6.31 -12.73
N ALA A 243 9.29 -7.06 -11.65
CA ALA A 243 8.37 -8.19 -11.55
C ALA A 243 6.91 -7.74 -11.33
N PRO A 244 5.91 -8.56 -11.69
CA PRO A 244 4.54 -8.32 -11.29
C PRO A 244 4.39 -8.42 -9.76
N VAL A 245 3.42 -7.69 -9.20
CA VAL A 245 3.11 -7.69 -7.77
C VAL A 245 1.62 -7.93 -7.58
N ILE A 246 1.25 -8.71 -6.55
CA ILE A 246 -0.14 -8.93 -6.20
C ILE A 246 -0.67 -7.67 -5.50
N ILE A 247 -1.63 -7.01 -6.14
CA ILE A 247 -2.35 -5.86 -5.59
C ILE A 247 -3.83 -6.22 -5.37
N ARG A 248 -4.61 -5.28 -4.82
CA ARG A 248 -6.05 -5.44 -4.59
C ARG A 248 -6.83 -4.30 -5.23
N LEU A 249 -7.98 -4.62 -5.81
CA LEU A 249 -9.03 -3.65 -6.15
C LEU A 249 -10.08 -3.61 -5.03
N ARG A 250 -11.04 -2.70 -5.14
CA ARG A 250 -12.19 -2.68 -4.24
C ARG A 250 -13.08 -3.90 -4.46
N GLN A 251 -13.80 -4.32 -3.43
CA GLN A 251 -14.74 -5.45 -3.51
C GLN A 251 -15.88 -5.23 -4.52
N THR A 252 -16.18 -3.96 -4.81
CA THR A 252 -17.18 -3.54 -5.80
C THR A 252 -16.68 -3.62 -7.24
N ASN A 253 -15.41 -3.96 -7.48
CA ASN A 253 -14.83 -4.07 -8.81
C ASN A 253 -15.58 -5.10 -9.67
N LYS A 254 -15.83 -4.74 -10.93
CA LYS A 254 -16.51 -5.60 -11.91
C LYS A 254 -15.60 -6.03 -13.06
N LEU A 255 -14.35 -5.53 -13.10
CA LEU A 255 -13.44 -5.78 -14.21
C LEU A 255 -12.57 -7.02 -13.96
N PRO A 256 -12.35 -7.86 -14.98
CA PRO A 256 -11.24 -8.80 -14.94
C PRO A 256 -9.92 -8.03 -15.01
N ALA A 257 -9.01 -8.31 -14.09
CA ALA A 257 -7.79 -7.54 -13.91
C ALA A 257 -6.56 -8.39 -13.65
N LEU A 258 -5.44 -8.00 -14.28
CA LEU A 258 -4.12 -8.59 -14.09
C LEU A 258 -3.07 -7.51 -13.81
N TYR A 259 -1.95 -7.93 -13.24
CA TYR A 259 -0.78 -7.09 -13.04
C TYR A 259 0.40 -7.68 -13.80
N LEU A 260 1.03 -6.89 -14.66
CA LEU A 260 2.13 -7.29 -15.54
C LEU A 260 3.49 -6.82 -15.00
N SER A 261 4.53 -7.56 -15.37
CA SER A 261 5.92 -7.13 -15.26
C SER A 261 6.14 -5.86 -16.08
N TYR A 262 7.23 -5.13 -15.78
CA TYR A 262 7.63 -3.96 -16.58
C TYR A 262 7.85 -4.35 -18.05
N VAL A 263 8.55 -5.46 -18.30
CA VAL A 263 8.88 -5.92 -19.66
C VAL A 263 7.62 -6.26 -20.46
N ALA A 264 6.70 -7.04 -19.87
CA ALA A 264 5.44 -7.41 -20.52
C ALA A 264 4.55 -6.18 -20.74
N GLY A 265 4.49 -5.27 -19.77
CA GLY A 265 3.77 -4.01 -19.89
C GLY A 265 4.30 -3.14 -21.03
N GLN A 266 5.62 -2.91 -21.09
CA GLN A 266 6.24 -2.07 -22.10
C GLN A 266 6.06 -2.64 -23.52
N GLU A 267 6.11 -3.97 -23.67
CA GLU A 267 5.79 -4.63 -24.94
C GLU A 267 4.37 -4.30 -25.41
N LEU A 268 3.38 -4.40 -24.51
CA LEU A 268 1.99 -4.08 -24.83
C LEU A 268 1.77 -2.58 -25.07
N VAL A 269 2.43 -1.69 -24.32
CA VAL A 269 2.40 -0.23 -24.56
C VAL A 269 2.91 0.09 -25.96
N ASN A 270 4.06 -0.46 -26.35
CA ASN A 270 4.66 -0.22 -27.66
C ASN A 270 3.73 -0.70 -28.78
N ALA A 271 3.09 -1.86 -28.61
CA ALA A 271 2.15 -2.40 -29.60
C ALA A 271 0.84 -1.58 -29.68
N ALA A 272 0.34 -1.08 -28.53
CA ALA A 272 -0.86 -0.26 -28.44
C ALA A 272 -0.67 1.12 -29.08
N ASN A 273 0.50 1.73 -28.92
CA ASN A 273 0.83 3.00 -29.59
C ASN A 273 0.86 2.89 -31.12
N LEU A 274 1.01 1.67 -31.66
CA LEU A 274 0.92 1.37 -33.09
C LEU A 274 -0.49 0.93 -33.53
N ASN A 275 -1.51 1.02 -32.65
CA ASN A 275 -2.90 0.62 -32.87
C ASN A 275 -3.10 -0.82 -33.37
N ASN A 276 -2.21 -1.73 -33.00
CA ASN A 276 -2.16 -3.05 -33.60
C ASN A 276 -2.00 -4.16 -32.55
N VAL A 277 -2.78 -4.06 -31.48
CA VAL A 277 -2.79 -5.07 -30.42
C VAL A 277 -4.19 -5.28 -29.89
N SER A 278 -4.50 -6.55 -29.68
CA SER A 278 -5.61 -7.00 -28.88
C SER A 278 -5.10 -8.02 -27.88
N ILE A 279 -5.81 -8.18 -26.76
CA ILE A 279 -5.49 -9.18 -25.75
C ILE A 279 -6.63 -10.18 -25.64
N TRP A 280 -6.30 -11.39 -25.22
CA TRP A 280 -7.24 -12.40 -24.76
C TRP A 280 -6.97 -12.67 -23.29
N LEU A 281 -8.03 -12.66 -22.49
CA LEU A 281 -7.96 -12.81 -21.05
C LEU A 281 -8.88 -13.94 -20.59
N ARG A 282 -8.38 -14.82 -19.71
CA ARG A 282 -9.20 -15.75 -18.92
C ARG A 282 -8.80 -15.68 -17.46
N ILE A 283 -9.78 -15.50 -16.58
CA ILE A 283 -9.60 -15.54 -15.13
C ILE A 283 -10.74 -16.38 -14.56
N GLU A 284 -10.38 -17.44 -13.85
CA GLU A 284 -11.34 -18.29 -13.15
C GLU A 284 -11.27 -18.01 -11.65
N ARG A 285 -12.44 -17.94 -11.02
CA ARG A 285 -12.57 -17.78 -9.58
C ARG A 285 -13.51 -18.83 -9.04
N GLU A 286 -13.27 -19.23 -7.81
CA GLU A 286 -14.19 -20.01 -7.01
C GLU A 286 -14.74 -19.11 -5.90
N ASN A 287 -16.04 -18.85 -5.94
CA ASN A 287 -16.70 -18.03 -4.94
C ASN A 287 -17.09 -18.90 -3.74
N TYR A 288 -16.74 -18.42 -2.55
CA TYR A 288 -17.21 -18.98 -1.30
C TYR A 288 -18.34 -18.11 -0.75
N THR A 289 -19.06 -18.65 0.23
CA THR A 289 -20.06 -17.88 0.96
C THR A 289 -19.38 -16.64 1.56
N SER A 290 -19.98 -15.48 1.32
CA SER A 290 -19.54 -14.24 1.96
C SER A 290 -19.67 -14.38 3.47
N PHE A 291 -18.74 -13.80 4.21
CA PHE A 291 -18.79 -13.77 5.67
C PHE A 291 -18.89 -12.33 6.15
N ILE A 292 -19.45 -12.14 7.34
CA ILE A 292 -19.58 -10.82 7.96
C ILE A 292 -18.33 -10.55 8.78
N VAL A 293 -17.79 -9.35 8.63
CA VAL A 293 -16.76 -8.77 9.49
C VAL A 293 -17.38 -7.63 10.26
N GLU A 294 -17.01 -7.49 11.52
CA GLU A 294 -17.47 -6.40 12.37
C GLU A 294 -16.34 -5.41 12.60
N ASN A 295 -16.62 -4.13 12.36
CA ASN A 295 -15.84 -3.02 12.89
C ASN A 295 -16.42 -2.58 14.22
N ILE A 296 -15.57 -2.13 15.14
CA ILE A 296 -15.98 -1.44 16.36
C ILE A 296 -15.76 0.06 16.15
N CYS A 297 -16.83 0.82 16.26
CA CYS A 297 -16.81 2.28 16.18
C CYS A 297 -17.09 2.87 17.55
N ALA A 298 -16.42 3.97 17.89
CA ALA A 298 -16.56 4.64 19.16
C ALA A 298 -16.49 6.16 18.96
N ASP A 299 -17.66 6.77 18.80
CA ASP A 299 -17.76 8.21 18.51
C ASP A 299 -17.85 9.02 19.81
N THR A 300 -17.27 10.22 19.83
CA THR A 300 -17.57 11.18 20.89
C THR A 300 -19.04 11.59 20.79
N LYS A 301 -19.72 11.72 21.92
CA LYS A 301 -21.14 12.14 21.95
C LYS A 301 -21.36 13.60 21.57
N GLU A 302 -20.30 14.40 21.59
CA GLU A 302 -20.30 15.83 21.32
C GLU A 302 -19.11 16.16 20.39
N GLY A 303 -19.18 17.32 19.73
CA GLY A 303 -18.16 17.78 18.77
C GLY A 303 -18.78 18.38 17.51
N ASN A 304 -17.92 18.91 16.63
CA ASN A 304 -18.35 19.38 15.31
C ASN A 304 -18.38 18.21 14.32
N ILE A 305 -19.57 17.79 13.89
CA ILE A 305 -19.73 16.67 12.93
C ILE A 305 -19.12 16.95 11.54
N ASN A 306 -18.85 18.23 11.21
CA ASN A 306 -18.20 18.60 9.96
C ASN A 306 -16.66 18.57 10.05
N GLU A 307 -16.11 18.35 11.24
CA GLU A 307 -14.66 18.35 11.51
C GLU A 307 -14.30 17.14 12.37
N THR A 308 -14.29 15.96 11.74
CA THR A 308 -14.04 14.68 12.42
C THR A 308 -12.58 14.27 12.29
N ILE A 309 -11.96 13.89 13.41
CA ILE A 309 -10.67 13.21 13.45
C ILE A 309 -10.94 11.72 13.66
N VAL A 310 -10.43 10.88 12.77
CA VAL A 310 -10.53 9.41 12.91
C VAL A 310 -9.17 8.87 13.32
N VAL A 311 -9.15 8.14 14.44
CA VAL A 311 -7.99 7.35 14.89
C VAL A 311 -8.43 5.89 14.87
N GLY A 312 -7.66 5.03 14.22
CA GLY A 312 -8.04 3.64 14.06
C GLY A 312 -6.86 2.70 13.81
N GLY A 313 -7.17 1.42 13.90
CA GLY A 313 -6.32 0.30 13.55
C GLY A 313 -7.19 -0.86 13.07
N HIS A 314 -6.59 -1.97 12.68
CA HIS A 314 -7.32 -3.20 12.37
C HIS A 314 -7.15 -4.20 13.51
N SER A 315 -8.20 -4.95 13.83
CA SER A 315 -8.20 -5.88 14.96
C SER A 315 -7.92 -7.32 14.55
N ASP A 316 -7.86 -7.63 13.27
CA ASP A 316 -7.50 -8.96 12.78
C ASP A 316 -5.99 -9.18 12.72
N SER A 317 -5.60 -10.45 12.72
CA SER A 317 -4.24 -10.87 12.35
C SER A 317 -4.26 -11.68 11.04
N VAL A 318 -3.10 -12.18 10.63
CA VAL A 318 -3.02 -13.21 9.59
C VAL A 318 -3.22 -14.62 10.16
N PRO A 319 -3.62 -15.61 9.34
CA PRO A 319 -3.76 -17.00 9.81
C PRO A 319 -2.45 -17.59 10.37
N ALA A 320 -1.30 -17.06 9.98
CA ALA A 320 0.01 -17.56 10.37
C ALA A 320 0.44 -17.17 11.80
N GLY A 321 -0.23 -16.24 12.47
CA GLY A 321 0.19 -15.81 13.80
C GLY A 321 -0.75 -14.85 14.51
N PRO A 322 -0.39 -14.48 15.76
CA PRO A 322 -1.29 -13.76 16.67
C PRO A 322 -1.46 -12.27 16.33
N GLY A 323 -0.54 -11.70 15.56
CA GLY A 323 -0.63 -10.30 15.09
C GLY A 323 -0.61 -9.28 16.22
N ILE A 324 0.26 -9.44 17.22
CA ILE A 324 0.35 -8.49 18.36
C ILE A 324 1.00 -7.17 17.94
N ASN A 325 1.95 -7.19 17.02
CA ASN A 325 2.53 -5.97 16.46
C ASN A 325 1.83 -5.53 15.15
N ASP A 326 0.99 -6.39 14.58
CA ASP A 326 0.30 -6.18 13.30
C ASP A 326 -1.10 -6.83 13.39
N ASN A 327 -2.08 -6.20 14.04
CA ASN A 327 -2.04 -4.91 14.75
C ASN A 327 -2.76 -5.05 16.10
N GLY A 328 -2.03 -5.43 17.15
CA GLY A 328 -2.55 -5.59 18.52
C GLY A 328 -2.70 -4.27 19.27
#